data_AF-A0A1Q7FHG7-F1
#
_entry.id   AF-A0A1Q7FHG7-F1
#
_cell.length_a   1.000
_cell.length_b   1.000
_cell.length_c   1.000
_cell.angle_alpha   90.00
_cell.angle_beta   90.00
_cell.angle_gamma   90.00
#
_symmetry.space_group_name_H-M   'P 1'
#
loop_
_entity.id
_entity.type
_entity.pdbx_description
1 polymer ?
#
loop_
_entity_poly.entity_id
_entity_poly.type
_entity_poly.pdbx_seq_one_letter_code
_entity_poly.pdbx_strand_id
1 'polypeptide(L)'
;MDYHKSNVKHPNIPEDGLTTEDILHLYFDVSTGNDYPDGDEWFSIEYLLPYNVKLPDRLKGPDYFTTLAVSEAKHYWRHRELLRFKYGKSKKLAESLEYIDKKYKELSKAIHDSPVINQLK
;
A
#
# COMPACT_ATOMS: atom_id res chain seq x y z
N MET A 1 9.29 13.82 1.22
CA MET A 1 8.71 12.53 0.80
C MET A 1 9.67 12.00 -0.23
N ASP A 2 10.50 11.04 0.15
CA ASP A 2 11.68 10.64 -0.63
C ASP A 2 11.37 9.38 -1.47
N TYR A 3 10.15 9.34 -2.03
CA TYR A 3 9.70 8.20 -2.84
C TYR A 3 10.42 8.19 -4.19
N HIS A 4 10.86 7.00 -4.57
CA HIS A 4 11.31 6.68 -5.90
C HIS A 4 10.44 5.58 -6.52
N LYS A 5 10.60 5.39 -7.82
CA LYS A 5 9.89 4.37 -8.57
C LYS A 5 10.25 2.96 -8.05
N SER A 6 9.23 2.17 -7.77
CA SER A 6 9.37 0.75 -7.41
C SER A 6 9.72 -0.09 -8.64
N ASN A 7 10.65 -1.03 -8.47
CA ASN A 7 10.97 -2.03 -9.49
C ASN A 7 10.04 -3.25 -9.44
N VAL A 8 9.20 -3.35 -8.41
CA VAL A 8 8.21 -4.42 -8.28
C VAL A 8 6.97 -4.06 -9.10
N LYS A 9 6.48 -5.01 -9.89
CA LYS A 9 5.23 -4.86 -10.65
C LYS A 9 4.05 -5.40 -9.85
N HIS A 10 2.99 -4.59 -9.73
CA HIS A 10 1.73 -5.03 -9.17
C HIS A 10 1.05 -5.99 -10.16
N PRO A 11 0.41 -7.07 -9.69
CA PRO A 11 -0.27 -8.03 -10.57
C PRO A 11 -1.51 -7.45 -11.27
N ASN A 12 -2.22 -6.53 -10.60
CA ASN A 12 -3.51 -6.00 -11.05
C ASN A 12 -3.48 -4.51 -11.41
N ILE A 13 -2.39 -3.80 -11.08
CA ILE A 13 -2.28 -2.34 -11.28
C ILE A 13 -1.13 -2.16 -12.29
N PRO A 14 -1.43 -1.73 -13.53
CA PRO A 14 -0.42 -1.64 -14.59
C PRO A 14 0.60 -0.52 -14.35
N GLU A 15 0.20 0.52 -13.60
CA GLU A 15 1.04 1.65 -13.24
C GLU A 15 2.23 1.25 -12.35
N ASP A 16 3.27 2.06 -12.41
CA ASP A 16 4.45 1.88 -11.57
C ASP A 16 4.15 2.23 -10.10
N GLY A 17 4.69 1.42 -9.19
CA GLY A 17 4.62 1.71 -7.77
C GLY A 17 5.65 2.73 -7.31
N LEU A 18 5.51 3.17 -6.07
CA LEU A 18 6.46 4.02 -5.36
C LEU A 18 7.01 3.26 -4.14
N THR A 19 8.24 3.57 -3.73
CA THR A 19 8.85 3.03 -2.52
C THR A 19 9.91 4.00 -2.00
N THR A 20 10.32 3.84 -0.75
CA THR A 20 11.46 4.55 -0.14
C THR A 20 12.57 3.59 0.32
N GLU A 21 12.33 2.28 0.34
CA GLU A 21 13.20 1.31 1.01
C GLU A 21 13.22 -0.07 0.35
N ASP A 22 12.71 -0.18 -0.88
CA ASP A 22 12.71 -1.36 -1.76
C ASP A 22 12.03 -2.63 -1.18
N ILE A 23 11.37 -2.53 -0.03
CA ILE A 23 10.63 -3.63 0.61
C ILE A 23 9.13 -3.35 0.59
N LEU A 24 8.71 -2.17 1.03
CA LEU A 24 7.31 -1.73 1.04
C LEU A 24 7.01 -0.95 -0.25
N HIS A 25 6.05 -1.41 -1.04
CA HIS A 25 5.73 -0.82 -2.33
C HIS A 25 4.29 -0.28 -2.31
N LEU A 26 4.14 0.99 -2.62
CA LEU A 26 2.86 1.70 -2.67
C LEU A 26 2.38 1.80 -4.13
N TYR A 27 1.13 1.42 -4.38
CA TYR A 27 0.47 1.55 -5.67
C TYR A 27 -0.81 2.36 -5.54
N PHE A 28 -1.15 3.09 -6.59
CA PHE A 28 -2.37 3.88 -6.69
C PHE A 28 -3.30 3.23 -7.72
N ASP A 29 -4.48 2.84 -7.28
CA ASP A 29 -5.58 2.34 -8.11
C ASP A 29 -6.66 3.44 -8.18
N VAL A 30 -6.42 4.38 -9.09
CA VAL A 30 -7.29 5.55 -9.31
C VAL A 30 -8.52 5.15 -10.13
N SER A 31 -8.41 4.16 -11.01
CA SER A 31 -9.51 3.72 -11.88
C SER A 31 -10.61 3.04 -11.09
N THR A 32 -10.27 2.08 -10.23
CA THR A 32 -11.27 1.31 -9.46
C THR A 32 -11.86 2.12 -8.32
N GLY A 33 -11.12 3.08 -7.77
CA GLY A 33 -11.58 3.86 -6.63
C GLY A 33 -12.68 4.89 -6.96
N ASN A 34 -12.81 5.33 -8.21
CA ASN A 34 -13.68 6.45 -8.58
C ASN A 34 -15.18 6.10 -8.73
N ASP A 35 -15.59 4.85 -8.55
CA ASP A 35 -16.94 4.38 -8.92
C ASP A 35 -18.02 4.60 -7.82
N TYR A 36 -17.78 5.52 -6.87
CA TYR A 36 -18.70 5.79 -5.78
C TYR A 36 -19.79 6.81 -6.16
N PRO A 37 -21.09 6.48 -6.03
CA PRO A 37 -22.20 7.31 -6.51
C PRO A 37 -22.58 8.47 -5.56
N ASP A 38 -21.69 8.88 -4.65
CA ASP A 38 -21.95 9.89 -3.63
C ASP A 38 -21.54 11.32 -4.04
N GLY A 39 -20.93 11.48 -5.21
CA GLY A 39 -20.45 12.77 -5.73
C GLY A 39 -19.12 13.24 -5.12
N ASP A 40 -18.54 12.42 -4.24
CA ASP A 40 -17.16 12.55 -3.77
C ASP A 40 -16.20 11.86 -4.75
N GLU A 41 -14.91 12.20 -4.66
CA GLU A 41 -13.89 11.48 -5.45
C GLU A 41 -13.00 10.68 -4.51
N TRP A 42 -12.73 9.45 -4.94
CA TRP A 42 -12.07 8.41 -4.17
C TRP A 42 -11.00 7.74 -5.04
N PHE A 43 -9.92 7.29 -4.43
CA PHE A 43 -8.97 6.37 -5.06
C PHE A 43 -8.61 5.25 -4.08
N SER A 44 -8.27 4.08 -4.61
CA SER A 44 -7.70 3.01 -3.80
C SER A 44 -6.18 3.11 -3.80
N ILE A 45 -5.56 2.68 -2.71
CA ILE A 45 -4.13 2.42 -2.65
C ILE A 45 -3.87 1.00 -2.19
N GLU A 46 -2.77 0.42 -2.65
CA GLU A 46 -2.32 -0.89 -2.20
C GLU A 46 -0.85 -0.81 -1.75
N TYR A 47 -0.60 -1.24 -0.51
CA TYR A 47 0.74 -1.51 0.00
C TYR A 47 1.06 -2.99 -0.21
N LEU A 48 2.11 -3.27 -0.98
CA LEU A 48 2.62 -4.62 -1.19
C LEU A 48 3.95 -4.85 -0.48
N LEU A 49 4.08 -6.05 0.07
CA LEU A 49 5.34 -6.59 0.58
C LEU A 49 5.59 -7.97 -0.03
N PRO A 50 6.84 -8.32 -0.33
CA PRO A 50 7.21 -9.69 -0.67
C PRO A 50 6.74 -10.69 0.40
N TYR A 51 6.17 -11.83 -0.02
CA TYR A 51 5.59 -12.80 0.93
C TYR A 51 6.63 -13.50 1.83
N ASN A 52 7.90 -13.53 1.42
CA ASN A 52 9.01 -14.02 2.25
C ASN A 52 9.32 -13.11 3.46
N VAL A 53 8.79 -11.88 3.50
CA VAL A 53 8.85 -11.03 4.69
C VAL A 53 7.91 -11.60 5.76
N LYS A 54 8.44 -11.95 6.93
CA LYS A 54 7.60 -12.33 8.07
C LYS A 54 7.03 -11.09 8.73
N LEU A 55 5.75 -10.86 8.49
CA LEU A 55 4.99 -9.82 9.18
C LEU A 55 4.86 -10.13 10.69
N PRO A 56 4.89 -9.12 11.56
CA PRO A 56 4.42 -9.23 12.93
C PRO A 56 2.97 -9.73 12.95
N ASP A 57 2.60 -10.56 13.92
CA ASP A 57 1.25 -11.14 13.99
C ASP A 57 0.16 -10.08 14.11
N ARG A 58 0.44 -8.94 14.78
CA ARG A 58 -0.49 -7.80 14.86
C ARG A 58 -0.83 -7.15 13.51
N LEU A 59 -0.02 -7.38 12.47
CA LEU A 59 -0.23 -6.86 11.11
C LEU A 59 -0.83 -7.92 10.18
N LYS A 60 -0.98 -9.17 10.65
CA LYS A 60 -1.64 -10.24 9.90
C LYS A 60 -3.12 -10.25 10.24
N GLY A 61 -3.97 -10.34 9.24
CA GLY A 61 -5.40 -10.49 9.44
C GLY A 61 -6.21 -9.66 8.46
N PRO A 62 -7.54 -9.87 8.44
CA PRO A 62 -8.43 -9.20 7.50
C PRO A 62 -8.41 -7.67 7.63
N ASP A 63 -8.09 -7.16 8.82
CA ASP A 63 -8.07 -5.72 9.11
C ASP A 63 -6.78 -5.02 8.67
N TYR A 64 -5.73 -5.77 8.30
CA TYR A 64 -4.43 -5.23 7.88
C TYR A 64 -3.95 -5.90 6.59
N PHE A 65 -2.98 -6.81 6.68
CA PHE A 65 -2.44 -7.48 5.50
C PHE A 65 -3.16 -8.80 5.23
N THR A 66 -3.62 -8.91 3.99
CA THR A 66 -4.14 -10.13 3.38
C THR A 66 -3.12 -10.69 2.39
N THR A 67 -3.23 -11.96 2.03
CA THR A 67 -2.37 -12.56 1.00
C THR A 67 -2.97 -12.28 -0.39
N LEU A 68 -2.16 -11.73 -1.28
CA LEU A 68 -2.47 -11.60 -2.71
C LEU A 68 -1.74 -12.71 -3.46
N ALA A 69 -2.49 -13.67 -3.98
CA ALA A 69 -1.96 -14.72 -4.84
C ALA A 69 -1.95 -14.27 -6.30
N VAL A 70 -0.78 -14.33 -6.94
CA VAL A 70 -0.59 -13.94 -8.35
C VAL A 70 -0.46 -15.17 -9.25
N SER A 71 0.23 -16.20 -8.75
CA SER A 71 0.37 -17.51 -9.38
C SER A 71 0.71 -18.53 -8.30
N GLU A 72 0.77 -19.83 -8.63
CA GLU A 72 1.08 -20.92 -7.68
C GLU A 72 2.37 -20.71 -6.89
N ALA A 73 3.33 -19.93 -7.41
CA ALA A 73 4.63 -19.68 -6.78
C ALA A 73 4.87 -18.23 -6.34
N LYS A 74 3.93 -17.31 -6.61
CA LYS A 74 4.15 -15.87 -6.37
C LYS A 74 3.01 -15.28 -5.54
N HIS A 75 3.33 -14.98 -4.30
CA HIS A 75 2.43 -14.35 -3.34
C HIS A 75 3.02 -13.03 -2.85
N TYR A 76 2.14 -12.14 -2.41
CA TYR A 76 2.49 -10.91 -1.73
C TYR A 76 1.63 -10.74 -0.49
N TRP A 77 2.14 -10.04 0.51
CA TRP A 77 1.27 -9.42 1.50
C TRP A 77 0.73 -8.12 0.92
N ARG A 78 -0.58 -7.92 1.03
CA ARG A 78 -1.28 -6.75 0.53
C ARG A 78 -2.12 -6.11 1.63
N HIS A 79 -1.96 -4.80 1.82
CA HIS A 79 -2.89 -3.96 2.54
C HIS A 79 -3.52 -2.97 1.56
N ARG A 80 -4.86 -2.94 1.48
CA ARG A 80 -5.60 -2.06 0.59
C ARG A 80 -6.39 -1.05 1.39
N GLU A 81 -6.36 0.21 0.97
CA GLU A 81 -7.18 1.27 1.54
C GLU A 81 -7.94 2.03 0.46
N LEU A 82 -9.13 2.52 0.81
CA LEU A 82 -9.93 3.41 -0.04
C LEU A 82 -9.88 4.82 0.58
N LEU A 83 -9.36 5.78 -0.16
CA LEU A 83 -9.13 7.14 0.31
C LEU A 83 -10.00 8.12 -0.45
N ARG A 84 -10.81 8.87 0.30
CA ARG A 84 -11.52 10.03 -0.22
C ARG A 84 -10.58 11.22 -0.30
N PHE A 85 -10.53 11.88 -1.46
CA PHE A 85 -9.71 13.08 -1.66
C PHE A 85 -10.51 14.31 -2.08
N LYS A 86 -11.82 14.16 -2.30
CA LYS A 86 -12.74 15.27 -2.53
C LYS A 86 -14.04 15.03 -1.79
N TYR A 87 -14.52 16.05 -1.09
CA TYR A 87 -15.80 16.07 -0.42
C TYR A 87 -16.69 17.16 -1.06
N GLY A 88 -17.63 16.76 -1.91
CA GLY A 88 -18.42 17.68 -2.73
C GLY A 88 -17.54 18.67 -3.51
N LYS A 89 -17.47 19.94 -3.07
CA LYS A 89 -16.64 20.98 -3.70
C LYS A 89 -15.23 21.11 -3.12
N SER A 90 -14.96 20.50 -1.98
CA SER A 90 -13.69 20.65 -1.24
C SER A 90 -12.69 19.58 -1.64
N LYS A 91 -11.56 19.96 -2.22
CA LYS A 91 -10.45 19.04 -2.51
C LYS A 91 -9.55 18.92 -1.27
N LYS A 92 -9.36 17.71 -0.78
CA LYS A 92 -8.55 17.33 0.38
C LYS A 92 -7.36 16.45 0.01
N LEU A 93 -6.91 16.52 -1.24
CA LEU A 93 -5.82 15.69 -1.75
C LEU A 93 -4.54 15.79 -0.90
N ALA A 94 -4.19 16.98 -0.41
CA ALA A 94 -3.03 17.16 0.47
C ALA A 94 -3.16 16.34 1.76
N GLU A 95 -4.33 16.38 2.41
CA GLU A 95 -4.61 15.60 3.62
C GLU A 95 -4.55 14.08 3.32
N SER A 96 -5.08 13.66 2.17
CA SER A 96 -5.00 12.26 1.73
C SER A 96 -3.55 11.84 1.52
N LEU A 97 -2.72 12.67 0.89
CA LEU A 97 -1.29 12.36 0.67
C LEU A 97 -0.50 12.32 1.99
N GLU A 98 -0.77 13.24 2.93
CA GLU A 98 -0.18 13.22 4.27
C GLU A 98 -0.55 11.95 5.05
N TYR A 99 -1.80 11.51 4.94
CA TYR A 99 -2.26 10.26 5.52
C TYR A 99 -1.47 9.06 4.97
N ILE A 100 -1.32 8.98 3.64
CA ILE A 100 -0.60 7.90 2.96
C ILE A 100 0.85 7.81 3.44
N ASP A 101 1.53 8.95 3.54
CA ASP A 101 2.92 9.01 3.97
C ASP A 101 3.08 8.65 5.44
N LYS A 102 2.18 9.13 6.30
CA LYS A 102 2.15 8.72 7.71
C LYS A 102 1.97 7.21 7.84
N LYS A 103 0.99 6.64 7.13
CA LYS A 103 0.70 5.20 7.18
C LYS A 103 1.86 4.37 6.62
N TYR A 104 2.47 4.82 5.52
CA TYR A 104 3.67 4.17 4.97
C TYR A 104 4.79 4.10 6.01
N LYS A 105 5.09 5.22 6.70
CA LYS A 105 6.11 5.26 7.75
C LYS A 105 5.78 4.37 8.95
N GLU A 106 4.52 4.33 9.36
CA GLU A 106 4.05 3.45 10.44
C GLU A 106 4.24 1.97 10.08
N LEU A 107 3.85 1.58 8.86
CA LEU A 107 4.02 0.22 8.35
C LEU A 107 5.51 -0.14 8.22
N SER A 108 6.29 0.70 7.56
CA SER A 108 7.75 0.56 7.41
C SER A 108 8.41 0.34 8.77
N LYS A 109 8.13 1.19 9.75
CA LYS A 109 8.65 1.04 11.12
C LYS A 109 8.25 -0.30 11.73
N ALA A 110 6.97 -0.66 11.66
CA ALA A 110 6.49 -1.90 12.24
C ALA A 110 7.09 -3.15 11.58
N ILE A 111 7.47 -3.04 10.30
CA ILE A 111 8.13 -4.07 9.52
C ILE A 111 9.61 -4.20 9.91
N HIS A 112 10.32 -3.09 10.12
CA HIS A 112 11.72 -3.08 10.61
C HIS A 112 11.87 -3.46 12.08
N ASP A 113 10.89 -3.13 12.91
CA ASP A 113 10.83 -3.56 14.31
C ASP A 113 10.62 -5.09 14.43
N SER A 114 10.25 -5.76 13.33
CA SER A 114 10.21 -7.22 13.25
C SER A 114 11.63 -7.78 13.22
N PRO A 115 12.01 -8.70 14.13
CA PRO A 115 13.36 -9.28 14.19
C PRO A 115 13.80 -10.06 12.94
N VAL A 116 12.93 -10.19 11.94
CA VAL A 116 13.12 -11.01 10.75
C VAL A 116 13.83 -10.25 9.62
N ILE A 117 13.68 -8.93 9.51
CA ILE A 117 14.33 -8.18 8.41
C ILE A 117 15.85 -8.12 8.54
N ASN A 118 16.39 -8.30 9.75
CA ASN A 118 17.83 -8.46 9.95
C ASN A 118 18.42 -9.73 9.30
N GLN A 119 17.60 -10.62 8.71
CA GLN A 119 18.04 -11.81 7.98
C GLN A 119 18.04 -11.66 6.45
N LEU A 120 17.59 -10.51 5.92
CA LEU A 120 17.55 -10.22 4.48
C LEU A 120 18.74 -9.35 4.01
N LYS A 121 19.69 -9.04 4.90
CA LYS A 121 20.96 -8.37 4.59
C LYS A 121 22.07 -9.37 4.30
#